data_AF-A0A428RKH3-F1
#
_entry.id   AF-A0A428RKH3-F1
#
_cell.length_a   1.000
_cell.length_b   1.000
_cell.length_c   1.000
_cell.angle_alpha   90.00
_cell.angle_beta   90.00
_cell.angle_gamma   90.00
#
_symmetry.space_group_name_H-M   'P 1'
#
loop_
_entity.id
_entity.type
_entity.pdbx_description
1 polymer ?
#
loop_
_entity_poly.entity_id
_entity_poly.type
_entity_poly.pdbx_seq_one_letter_code
_entity_poly.pdbx_strand_id
1 'polypeptide(L)'
;MTTHQPDHIHVLVYKCFAAFDRLLSMMRQQGAIERFPEESQIRVKRYEFCRWSERFGANLVCSSTISLDYKFRNHDYPRETILSQLGHLLSDIEGLEKMYKERNTQSEARLSLTRIAGIIEELNRFLNTLPKEEWLESPEDPVVWIG
;
A
#
# COMPACT_ATOMS: atom_id res chain seq x y z
N MET A 1 12.97 8.90 26.45
CA MET A 1 11.57 8.80 26.00
C MET A 1 11.59 8.61 24.50
N THR A 2 11.34 7.41 24.02
CA THR A 2 11.16 7.13 22.59
C THR A 2 9.83 7.76 22.17
N THR A 3 9.87 8.87 21.45
CA THR A 3 8.71 9.35 20.71
C THR A 3 8.29 8.24 19.75
N HIS A 4 7.20 7.54 20.05
CA HIS A 4 6.58 6.61 19.11
C HIS A 4 6.30 7.41 17.83
N GLN A 5 7.07 7.15 16.79
CA GLN A 5 6.69 7.66 15.50
C GLN A 5 5.39 6.96 15.09
N PRO A 6 4.38 7.72 14.66
CA PRO A 6 3.07 7.17 14.34
C PRO A 6 3.13 6.19 13.17
N ASP A 7 2.28 5.16 13.23
CA ASP A 7 2.07 4.07 12.27
C ASP A 7 1.48 4.55 10.93
N HIS A 8 2.09 5.55 10.31
CA HIS A 8 1.54 6.24 9.14
C HIS A 8 1.46 5.33 7.91
N ILE A 9 2.49 4.52 7.64
CA ILE A 9 2.48 3.59 6.51
C ILE A 9 1.40 2.54 6.73
N HIS A 10 1.40 1.91 7.90
CA HIS A 10 0.39 0.92 8.30
C HIS A 10 -1.04 1.47 8.17
N VAL A 11 -1.32 2.64 8.75
CA VAL A 11 -2.64 3.28 8.69
C VAL A 11 -3.07 3.51 7.24
N LEU A 12 -2.17 3.99 6.38
CA LEU A 12 -2.50 4.28 4.99
C LEU A 12 -2.71 3.01 4.15
N VAL A 13 -1.97 1.93 4.44
CA VAL A 13 -2.20 0.59 3.87
C VAL A 13 -3.63 0.11 4.18
N TYR A 14 -4.06 0.22 5.44
CA TYR A 14 -5.42 -0.18 5.83
C TYR A 14 -6.51 0.71 5.23
N LYS A 15 -6.24 2.00 5.03
CA LYS A 15 -7.15 2.88 4.28
C LYS A 15 -7.29 2.42 2.82
N CYS A 16 -6.19 2.02 2.16
CA CYS A 16 -6.24 1.47 0.81
C CYS A 16 -7.05 0.16 0.75
N PHE A 17 -6.87 -0.75 1.71
CA PHE A 17 -7.69 -1.96 1.80
C PHE A 17 -9.17 -1.66 1.96
N ALA A 18 -9.50 -0.75 2.88
CA ALA A 18 -10.88 -0.33 3.08
C ALA A 18 -11.48 0.29 1.82
N ALA A 19 -10.72 1.09 1.06
CA ALA A 19 -11.17 1.67 -0.20
C ALA A 19 -11.42 0.59 -1.28
N PHE A 20 -10.52 -0.39 -1.43
CA PHE A 20 -10.75 -1.53 -2.32
C PHE A 20 -12.00 -2.32 -1.93
N ASP A 21 -12.19 -2.60 -0.64
CA ASP A 21 -13.32 -3.38 -0.15
C ASP A 21 -14.65 -2.65 -0.35
N ARG A 22 -14.68 -1.33 -0.16
CA ARG A 22 -15.85 -0.49 -0.49
C ARG A 22 -16.16 -0.52 -1.99
N LEU A 23 -15.16 -0.33 -2.84
CA LEU A 23 -15.32 -0.38 -4.30
C LEU A 23 -15.89 -1.73 -4.75
N LEU A 24 -15.30 -2.84 -4.29
CA LEU A 24 -15.78 -4.19 -4.61
C LEU A 24 -17.17 -4.50 -4.05
N SER A 25 -17.50 -4.00 -2.86
CA SER A 25 -18.85 -4.13 -2.30
C SER A 25 -19.87 -3.40 -3.17
N MET A 26 -19.55 -2.18 -3.60
CA MET A 26 -20.43 -1.38 -4.45
C MET A 26 -20.63 -2.02 -5.83
N MET A 27 -19.56 -2.53 -6.46
CA MET A 27 -19.65 -3.22 -7.75
C MET A 27 -20.61 -4.42 -7.67
N ARG A 28 -20.53 -5.22 -6.59
CA ARG A 28 -21.44 -6.36 -6.35
C ARG A 28 -22.90 -5.93 -6.16
N GLN A 29 -23.14 -4.83 -5.44
CA GLN A 29 -24.50 -4.32 -5.20
C GLN A 29 -25.18 -3.78 -6.47
N GLN A 30 -24.41 -3.29 -7.44
CA GLN A 30 -24.95 -2.74 -8.68
C GLN A 30 -25.25 -3.80 -9.76
N GLY A 31 -24.95 -5.07 -9.51
CA GLY A 31 -25.25 -6.20 -10.40
C GLY A 31 -24.39 -6.27 -11.66
N ALA A 32 -24.73 -7.19 -12.57
CA ALA A 32 -23.99 -7.49 -13.80
C ALA A 32 -24.20 -6.45 -14.91
N ILE A 33 -24.05 -5.16 -14.59
CA ILE A 33 -23.93 -4.12 -15.62
C ILE A 33 -22.48 -4.23 -16.12
N GLU A 34 -22.28 -4.44 -17.42
CA GLU A 34 -20.95 -4.36 -18.05
C GLU A 34 -20.36 -2.97 -17.77
N ARG A 35 -19.49 -2.89 -16.77
CA ARG A 35 -18.81 -1.68 -16.36
C ARG A 35 -17.33 -1.93 -16.30
N PHE A 36 -16.59 -0.98 -16.85
CA PHE A 36 -15.15 -0.97 -16.78
C PHE A 36 -14.69 -0.10 -15.61
N PRO A 37 -13.68 -0.53 -14.82
CA PRO A 37 -13.00 -1.83 -14.83
C PRO A 37 -13.82 -3.00 -14.27
N GLU A 38 -13.61 -4.20 -14.79
CA GLU A 38 -14.30 -5.39 -14.25
C GLU A 38 -13.93 -5.66 -12.78
N GLU A 39 -14.86 -6.27 -12.03
CA GLU A 39 -14.62 -6.65 -10.63
C GLU A 39 -13.38 -7.54 -10.49
N SER A 40 -13.17 -8.43 -11.46
CA SER A 40 -12.00 -9.30 -11.57
C SER A 40 -10.69 -8.50 -11.56
N GLN A 41 -10.63 -7.39 -12.31
CA GLN A 41 -9.45 -6.53 -12.42
C GLN A 41 -9.16 -5.82 -11.10
N ILE A 42 -10.19 -5.33 -10.41
CA ILE A 42 -10.04 -4.71 -9.08
C ILE A 42 -9.57 -5.74 -8.04
N ARG A 43 -10.12 -6.96 -8.07
CA ARG A 43 -9.69 -8.06 -7.18
C ARG A 43 -8.22 -8.41 -7.37
N VAL A 44 -7.74 -8.45 -8.61
CA VAL A 44 -6.32 -8.70 -8.92
C VAL A 44 -5.46 -7.60 -8.29
N LYS A 45 -5.81 -6.31 -8.45
CA LYS A 45 -5.03 -5.20 -7.88
C LYS A 45 -5.04 -5.17 -6.35
N ARG A 46 -6.19 -5.48 -5.73
CA ARG A 46 -6.26 -5.67 -4.28
C ARG A 46 -5.35 -6.81 -3.81
N TYR A 47 -5.32 -7.93 -4.54
CA TYR A 47 -4.47 -9.07 -4.20
C TYR A 47 -2.98 -8.76 -4.36
N GLU A 48 -2.57 -8.14 -5.46
CA GLU A 48 -1.19 -7.68 -5.69
C GLU A 48 -0.73 -6.74 -4.56
N PHE A 49 -1.56 -5.77 -4.18
CA PHE A 49 -1.28 -4.85 -3.07
C PHE A 49 -1.17 -5.57 -1.72
N CYS A 50 -2.05 -6.54 -1.46
CA CYS A 50 -1.98 -7.37 -0.25
C CYS A 50 -0.64 -8.10 -0.15
N ARG A 51 -0.25 -8.79 -1.23
CA ARG A 51 1.02 -9.52 -1.32
C ARG A 51 2.23 -8.61 -1.13
N TRP A 52 2.19 -7.41 -1.70
CA TRP A 52 3.22 -6.40 -1.46
C TRP A 52 3.29 -6.02 0.03
N SER A 53 2.15 -5.71 0.65
CA SER A 53 2.12 -5.25 2.05
C SER A 53 2.64 -6.30 3.02
N GLU A 54 2.29 -7.56 2.83
CA GLU A 54 2.75 -8.70 3.65
C GLU A 54 4.24 -8.95 3.45
N ARG A 55 4.71 -8.95 2.20
CA ARG A 55 6.11 -9.21 1.85
C ARG A 55 7.06 -8.23 2.54
N PHE A 56 6.68 -6.95 2.60
CA PHE A 56 7.55 -5.90 3.12
C PHE A 56 7.24 -5.51 4.56
N GLY A 57 6.18 -6.06 5.17
CA GLY A 57 5.75 -5.71 6.53
C GLY A 57 5.06 -4.35 6.61
N ALA A 58 4.49 -3.86 5.51
CA ALA A 58 3.73 -2.60 5.47
C ALA A 58 2.38 -2.70 6.21
N ASN A 59 1.88 -3.92 6.37
CA ASN A 59 0.64 -4.22 7.11
C ASN A 59 0.88 -4.39 8.62
N LEU A 60 2.11 -4.24 9.12
CA LEU A 60 2.46 -4.41 10.52
C LEU A 60 2.65 -3.06 11.21
N VAL A 61 2.32 -2.99 12.49
CA VAL A 61 2.55 -1.80 13.34
C VAL A 61 4.03 -1.69 13.77
N CYS A 62 4.43 -0.48 14.17
CA CYS A 62 5.80 -0.08 14.52
C CYS A 62 6.37 -0.80 15.74
N SER A 63 5.55 -1.51 16.53
CA SER A 63 6.04 -2.41 17.58
C SER A 63 6.74 -3.65 17.02
N SER A 64 6.60 -3.92 15.72
CA SER A 64 7.28 -5.01 15.01
C SER A 64 8.52 -4.49 14.30
N THR A 65 9.68 -5.08 14.58
CA THR A 65 10.97 -4.71 13.97
C THR A 65 11.03 -4.97 12.47
N ILE A 66 10.13 -5.83 11.96
CA ILE A 66 10.00 -6.11 10.53
C ILE A 66 9.04 -5.15 9.81
N SER A 67 8.31 -4.28 10.53
CA SER A 67 7.39 -3.32 9.92
C SER A 67 8.12 -2.22 9.14
N LEU A 68 7.47 -1.66 8.11
CA LEU A 68 8.04 -0.54 7.36
C LEU A 68 8.14 0.74 8.21
N ASP A 69 7.14 1.01 9.05
CA ASP A 69 7.18 2.16 9.97
C ASP A 69 8.36 2.06 10.96
N TYR A 70 8.69 0.85 11.44
CA TYR A 70 9.88 0.65 12.28
C TYR A 70 11.19 0.80 11.49
N LYS A 71 11.31 0.13 10.34
CA LYS A 71 12.52 0.14 9.52
C LYS A 71 12.90 1.55 9.05
N PHE A 72 11.91 2.36 8.70
CA PHE A 72 12.14 3.71 8.18
C PHE A 72 11.89 4.83 9.18
N ARG A 73 11.86 4.51 10.47
CA ARG A 73 11.63 5.53 11.51
C ARG A 73 12.69 6.65 11.50
N ASN A 74 13.90 6.34 11.04
CA ASN A 74 15.00 7.30 10.96
C ASN A 74 15.34 7.70 9.51
N HIS A 75 14.51 7.31 8.53
CA HIS A 75 14.80 7.49 7.11
C HIS A 75 13.63 8.24 6.43
N ASP A 76 13.71 9.57 6.43
CA ASP A 76 12.64 10.42 5.91
C ASP A 76 12.36 10.17 4.42
N TYR A 77 13.40 10.11 3.58
CA TYR A 77 13.21 9.95 2.13
C TYR A 77 12.45 8.66 1.73
N PRO A 78 12.88 7.44 2.15
CA PRO A 78 12.11 6.24 1.86
C PRO A 78 10.70 6.26 2.43
N ARG A 79 10.55 6.76 3.66
CA ARG A 79 9.25 6.85 4.32
C ARG A 79 8.29 7.75 3.56
N GLU A 80 8.71 8.97 3.23
CA GLU A 80 7.90 9.94 2.49
C GLU A 80 7.55 9.45 1.09
N THR A 81 8.49 8.77 0.42
CA THR A 81 8.24 8.15 -0.89
C THR A 81 7.13 7.12 -0.81
N ILE A 82 7.18 6.22 0.17
CA ILE A 82 6.14 5.20 0.38
C ILE A 82 4.79 5.84 0.71
N LEU A 83 4.78 6.81 1.64
CA LEU A 83 3.56 7.52 2.04
C LEU A 83 2.92 8.25 0.86
N SER A 84 3.71 8.92 0.03
CA SER A 84 3.24 9.60 -1.18
C SER A 84 2.59 8.60 -2.16
N GLN A 85 3.27 7.50 -2.47
CA GLN A 85 2.75 6.47 -3.38
C GLN A 85 1.46 5.84 -2.84
N LEU A 86 1.41 5.49 -1.55
CA LEU A 86 0.18 4.99 -0.91
C LEU A 86 -0.95 6.03 -0.91
N GLY A 87 -0.64 7.31 -0.78
CA GLY A 87 -1.61 8.39 -0.87
C GLY A 87 -2.21 8.51 -2.27
N HIS A 88 -1.38 8.40 -3.30
CA HIS A 88 -1.84 8.37 -4.70
C HIS A 88 -2.68 7.13 -4.99
N LEU A 89 -2.28 5.96 -4.46
CA LEU A 89 -3.04 4.72 -4.59
C LEU A 89 -4.44 4.88 -4.01
N LEU A 90 -4.55 5.39 -2.78
CA LEU A 90 -5.84 5.64 -2.13
C LEU A 90 -6.72 6.57 -2.96
N SER A 91 -6.16 7.69 -3.41
CA SER A 91 -6.87 8.68 -4.24
C SER A 91 -7.42 8.07 -5.53
N ASP A 92 -6.64 7.23 -6.22
CA ASP A 92 -7.08 6.59 -7.46
C ASP A 92 -8.16 5.52 -7.23
N ILE A 93 -8.11 4.78 -6.11
CA ILE A 93 -9.17 3.83 -5.73
C ILE A 93 -10.47 4.58 -5.40
N GLU A 94 -10.40 5.65 -4.62
CA GLU A 94 -11.56 6.48 -4.26
C GLU A 94 -12.12 7.21 -5.50
N GLY A 95 -11.25 7.62 -6.43
CA GLY A 95 -11.63 8.14 -7.73
C GLY A 95 -12.43 7.14 -8.55
N LEU A 96 -11.98 5.87 -8.61
CA LEU A 96 -12.74 4.78 -9.22
C LEU A 96 -14.09 4.58 -8.52
N GLU A 97 -14.12 4.58 -7.19
CA GLU A 97 -15.37 4.48 -6.43
C GLU A 97 -16.36 5.57 -6.82
N LYS A 98 -15.90 6.83 -6.93
CA LYS A 98 -16.72 7.96 -7.36
C LYS A 98 -17.24 7.81 -8.79
N MET A 99 -16.36 7.45 -9.74
CA MET A 99 -16.76 7.25 -11.15
C MET A 99 -17.84 6.17 -11.30
N TYR A 100 -17.76 5.09 -10.50
CA TYR A 100 -18.79 4.05 -10.47
C TYR A 100 -20.15 4.55 -9.96
N LYS A 101 -20.17 5.49 -9.01
CA LYS A 101 -21.41 6.11 -8.53
C LYS A 101 -22.02 7.04 -9.57
N GLU A 102 -21.18 7.83 -10.23
CA GLU A 102 -21.58 8.89 -11.16
C GLU A 102 -21.87 8.40 -12.59
N ARG A 103 -21.64 7.11 -12.89
CA ARG A 103 -21.76 6.51 -14.24
C ARG A 103 -20.85 7.22 -15.27
N ASN A 104 -19.67 7.64 -14.82
CA ASN A 104 -18.77 8.48 -15.59
C ASN A 104 -17.92 7.69 -16.62
N THR A 105 -17.17 8.41 -17.46
CA THR A 105 -16.54 7.88 -18.68
C THR A 105 -15.55 6.71 -18.47
N GLN A 106 -15.64 5.69 -19.34
CA GLN A 106 -14.75 4.50 -19.33
C GLN A 106 -13.25 4.84 -19.49
N SER A 107 -12.92 5.99 -20.10
CA SER A 107 -11.53 6.42 -20.32
C SER A 107 -10.82 6.81 -19.02
N GLU A 108 -11.48 7.55 -18.13
CA GLU A 108 -10.90 7.97 -16.83
C GLU A 108 -10.71 6.78 -15.90
N ALA A 109 -11.64 5.81 -15.96
CA ALA A 109 -11.55 4.56 -15.23
C ALA A 109 -10.36 3.70 -15.69
N ARG A 110 -10.07 3.66 -17.00
CA ARG A 110 -8.86 3.01 -17.56
C ARG A 110 -7.59 3.64 -17.04
N LEU A 111 -7.49 4.97 -17.10
CA LEU A 111 -6.32 5.69 -16.62
C LEU A 111 -6.08 5.44 -15.12
N SER A 112 -7.16 5.40 -14.32
CA SER A 112 -7.04 5.15 -12.88
C SER A 112 -6.62 3.72 -12.57
N LEU A 113 -7.15 2.72 -13.28
CA LEU A 113 -6.68 1.34 -13.13
C LEU A 113 -5.21 1.17 -13.51
N THR A 114 -4.77 1.81 -14.61
CA THR A 114 -3.36 1.80 -15.02
C THR A 114 -2.47 2.45 -13.97
N ARG A 115 -2.89 3.59 -13.40
CA ARG A 115 -2.14 4.26 -12.33
C ARG A 115 -2.03 3.41 -11.07
N ILE A 116 -3.12 2.76 -10.65
CA ILE A 116 -3.10 1.81 -9.52
C ILE A 116 -2.05 0.70 -9.77
N ALA A 117 -2.05 0.11 -10.97
CA ALA A 117 -1.08 -0.93 -11.31
C ALA A 117 0.37 -0.40 -11.24
N GLY A 118 0.62 0.77 -11.84
CA GLY A 118 1.92 1.41 -11.84
C GLY A 118 2.43 1.77 -10.44
N ILE A 119 1.55 2.22 -9.55
CA ILE A 119 1.92 2.54 -8.16
C ILE A 119 2.33 1.29 -7.38
N ILE A 120 1.58 0.19 -7.52
CA ILE A 120 1.93 -1.08 -6.85
C ILE A 120 3.27 -1.62 -7.37
N GLU A 121 3.52 -1.52 -8.68
CA GLU A 121 4.79 -1.90 -9.30
C GLU A 121 5.93 -1.00 -8.82
N GLU A 122 5.72 0.31 -8.76
CA GLU A 122 6.72 1.27 -8.28
C GLU A 122 7.07 1.04 -6.81
N LEU A 123 6.06 0.83 -5.95
CA LEU A 123 6.26 0.47 -4.55
C LEU A 123 7.09 -0.82 -4.42
N ASN A 124 6.82 -1.83 -5.25
CA ASN A 124 7.61 -3.06 -5.25
C ASN A 124 9.04 -2.80 -5.76
N ARG A 125 9.21 -2.05 -6.84
CA ARG A 125 10.53 -1.71 -7.40
C ARG A 125 11.37 -0.95 -6.39
N PHE A 126 10.83 0.15 -5.86
CA PHE A 126 11.50 1.03 -4.90
C PHE A 126 12.06 0.24 -3.72
N LEU A 127 11.22 -0.58 -3.07
CA LEU A 127 11.65 -1.35 -1.90
C LEU A 127 12.67 -2.45 -2.24
N ASN A 128 12.67 -3.00 -3.46
CA ASN A 128 13.67 -3.97 -3.89
C ASN A 128 15.00 -3.32 -4.31
N THR A 129 15.02 -2.04 -4.66
CA THR A 129 16.22 -1.31 -5.12
C THR A 129 16.98 -0.61 -4.01
N LEU A 130 16.35 -0.38 -2.85
CA LEU A 130 17.04 0.27 -1.75
C LEU A 130 18.16 -0.64 -1.20
N PRO A 131 19.34 -0.08 -0.85
CA PRO A 131 20.46 -0.86 -0.32
C PRO A 131 20.03 -1.62 0.94
N LYS A 132 20.42 -2.89 1.09
CA LYS A 132 20.00 -3.69 2.26
C LYS A 132 20.51 -3.11 3.58
N GLU A 133 21.62 -2.39 3.50
CA GLU A 133 22.26 -1.66 4.59
C GLU A 133 21.39 -0.51 5.13
N GLU A 134 20.46 0.04 4.33
CA GLU A 134 19.53 1.10 4.76
C GLU A 134 18.32 0.58 5.57
N TRP A 135 18.20 -0.75 5.76
CA TRP A 135 17.02 -1.38 6.39
C TRP A 135 17.37 -2.48 7.38
N LEU A 136 18.54 -3.09 7.21
CA LEU A 136 19.17 -3.86 8.26
C LEU A 136 19.81 -2.84 9.20
N GLU A 137 19.03 -2.33 10.15
CA GLU A 137 19.62 -2.14 11.47
C GLU A 137 20.16 -3.51 11.84
N SER A 138 21.49 -3.71 11.69
CA SER A 138 22.16 -4.83 12.32
C SER A 138 21.63 -4.85 13.75
N PRO A 139 21.05 -5.95 14.25
CA PRO A 139 21.01 -6.10 15.67
C PRO A 139 22.49 -6.10 16.06
N GLU A 140 22.98 -4.98 16.60
CA GLU A 140 23.99 -5.08 17.64
C GLU A 140 23.28 -5.78 18.81
N ASP A 141 23.00 -7.07 18.65
CA ASP A 141 22.87 -7.96 19.77
C ASP A 141 24.27 -7.96 20.39
N PRO A 142 24.47 -7.46 21.63
CA PRO A 142 25.68 -7.76 22.33
C PRO A 142 25.74 -9.29 22.43
N VAL A 143 26.66 -9.91 21.71
CA VAL A 143 27.04 -11.30 21.93
C VAL A 143 27.57 -11.35 23.36
N VAL A 144 26.68 -11.70 24.30
CA VAL A 144 27.07 -12.05 25.65
C VAL A 144 27.79 -13.39 25.53
N TRP A 145 29.11 -13.35 25.40
CA TRP A 145 29.95 -14.52 25.65
C TRP A 145 29.85 -14.84 27.14
N ILE A 146 28.93 -15.74 27.49
CA ILE A 146 29.00 -16.46 28.76
C ILE A 146 29.89 -17.68 28.49
N GLY A 147 31.17 -17.55 28.79
CA GLY A 147 32.16 -18.61 28.89
C GLY A 147 32.89 -18.48 30.21
#